data_AF-A0A7S2GNI7-F1
#
_entry.id   AF-A0A7S2GNI7-F1
#
_cell.length_a   1.000
_cell.length_b   1.000
_cell.length_c   1.000
_cell.angle_alpha   90.00
_cell.angle_beta   90.00
_cell.angle_gamma   90.00
#
_symmetry.space_group_name_H-M   'P 1'
#
loop_
_entity.id
_entity.type
_entity.pdbx_description
1 polymer ?
#
loop_
_entity_poly.entity_id
_entity_poly.type
_entity_poly.pdbx_seq_one_letter_code
_entity_poly.pdbx_strand_id
1 'polypeptide(L)'
;PGGFTQMPAALKQAAAQLEYYHTFSGLFPEIHRAWMTIDHILFLWDYTDPRGSFCQYEGLDQTIIHASLVPPRAGVFEEGATPQWLLLLSTPVEVVVLSLYISNGVASSDIDIFETGFSCATDGANLLQMVGTPKGRVFMAGA
;
A
#
# COMPACT_ATOMS: atom_id res chain seq x y z
N PRO A 1 -2.70 15.20 -22.50
CA PRO A 1 -4.11 15.31 -22.08
C PRO A 1 -4.24 14.99 -20.58
N GLY A 2 -4.22 16.04 -19.76
CA GLY A 2 -4.36 15.92 -18.30
C GLY A 2 -5.81 15.63 -17.94
N GLY A 3 -6.12 14.36 -17.73
CA GLY A 3 -7.36 13.95 -17.09
C GLY A 3 -7.23 14.13 -15.58
N PHE A 4 -8.22 14.74 -14.95
CA PHE A 4 -8.35 14.76 -13.50
C PHE A 4 -9.25 13.59 -13.10
N THR A 5 -8.69 12.57 -12.45
CA THR A 5 -9.47 11.47 -11.87
C THR A 5 -9.79 11.84 -10.43
N GLN A 6 -11.09 11.94 -10.10
CA GLN A 6 -11.50 12.25 -8.74
C GLN A 6 -11.18 11.09 -7.80
N MET A 7 -10.84 11.42 -6.55
CA MET A 7 -10.84 10.45 -5.46
C MET A 7 -12.19 9.71 -5.42
N PRO A 8 -12.21 8.36 -5.40
CA PRO A 8 -13.43 7.57 -5.32
C PRO A 8 -14.42 8.09 -4.27
N ALA A 9 -15.71 8.14 -4.61
CA ALA A 9 -16.75 8.64 -3.70
C ALA A 9 -16.82 7.84 -2.39
N ALA A 10 -16.51 6.54 -2.44
CA ALA A 10 -16.43 5.67 -1.27
C ALA A 10 -15.45 6.18 -0.21
N LEU A 11 -14.30 6.73 -0.64
CA LEU A 11 -13.30 7.32 0.27
C LEU A 11 -13.83 8.58 0.96
N LYS A 12 -14.53 9.44 0.21
CA LYS A 12 -15.15 10.65 0.78
C LYS A 12 -16.19 10.29 1.83
N GLN A 13 -16.96 9.22 1.59
CA GLN A 13 -17.97 8.75 2.53
C GLN A 13 -17.35 8.11 3.78
N ALA A 14 -16.33 7.26 3.61
CA ALA A 14 -15.61 6.66 4.74
C ALA A 14 -14.98 7.73 5.65
N ALA A 15 -14.34 8.74 5.07
CA ALA A 15 -13.73 9.84 5.82
C ALA A 15 -14.78 10.74 6.51
N ALA A 16 -15.96 10.93 5.91
CA ALA A 16 -17.00 11.80 6.46
C ALA A 16 -17.77 11.21 7.65
N GLN A 17 -17.63 9.90 7.91
CA GLN A 17 -18.31 9.22 9.02
C GLN A 17 -17.56 9.34 10.35
N LEU A 18 -16.32 9.81 10.36
CA LEU A 18 -15.47 9.89 11.54
C LEU A 18 -15.23 11.35 11.93
N GLU A 19 -15.49 11.71 13.19
CA GLU A 19 -15.22 13.07 13.72
C GLU A 19 -13.72 13.35 13.87
N TYR A 20 -12.91 12.32 14.13
CA TYR A 20 -11.45 12.38 14.23
C TYR A 20 -10.84 11.14 13.60
N TYR A 21 -9.97 11.33 12.61
CA TYR A 21 -9.27 10.26 11.92
C TYR A 21 -7.93 10.78 11.40
N HIS A 22 -6.95 9.88 11.27
CA HIS A 22 -5.69 10.18 10.62
C HIS A 22 -5.73 9.74 9.16
N THR A 23 -5.25 10.60 8.26
CA THR A 23 -5.08 10.23 6.85
C THR A 23 -3.67 10.49 6.37
N PHE A 24 -3.18 9.53 5.60
CA PHE A 24 -1.98 9.68 4.80
C PHE A 24 -2.32 9.26 3.37
N SER A 25 -1.56 9.75 2.40
CA SER A 25 -1.79 9.39 1.00
C SER A 25 -0.52 9.53 0.20
N GLY A 26 -0.51 8.89 -0.96
CA GLY A 26 0.61 8.95 -1.89
C GLY A 26 0.30 8.23 -3.20
N LEU A 27 1.35 8.02 -3.97
CA LEU A 27 1.28 7.34 -5.26
C LEU A 27 2.27 6.18 -5.29
N PHE A 28 1.89 5.13 -6.01
CA PHE A 28 2.75 4.06 -6.51
C PHE A 28 2.72 4.10 -8.04
N PRO A 29 3.51 5.01 -8.66
CA PRO A 29 3.48 5.20 -10.11
C PRO A 29 3.86 3.95 -10.90
N GLU A 30 4.70 3.08 -10.33
CA GLU A 30 5.19 1.84 -10.93
C GLU A 30 4.06 0.86 -11.24
N ILE A 31 2.93 0.98 -10.53
CA ILE A 31 1.76 0.13 -10.69
C ILE A 31 0.50 0.94 -11.02
N HIS A 32 0.66 2.23 -11.38
CA HIS A 32 -0.44 3.15 -11.66
C HIS A 32 -1.50 3.19 -10.55
N ARG A 33 -1.07 3.26 -9.28
CA ARG A 33 -1.99 3.35 -8.13
C ARG A 33 -1.78 4.58 -7.30
N ALA A 34 -2.88 5.11 -6.80
CA ALA A 34 -2.89 6.05 -5.69
C ALA A 34 -3.30 5.27 -4.45
N TRP A 35 -2.80 5.70 -3.30
CA TRP A 35 -3.16 5.11 -2.04
C TRP A 35 -3.55 6.18 -1.03
N MET A 36 -4.43 5.80 -0.12
CA MET A 36 -4.84 6.60 1.03
C MET A 36 -5.07 5.69 2.21
N THR A 37 -4.75 6.15 3.40
CA THR A 37 -5.12 5.50 4.65
C THR A 37 -6.17 6.33 5.37
N ILE A 38 -7.08 5.65 6.06
CA ILE A 38 -7.94 6.22 7.09
C ILE A 38 -7.73 5.33 8.31
N ASP A 39 -7.02 5.87 9.29
CA ASP A 39 -6.52 5.13 10.45
C ASP A 39 -5.78 3.85 10.03
N HIS A 40 -6.32 2.67 10.32
CA HIS A 40 -5.71 1.37 10.04
C HIS A 40 -6.14 0.76 8.68
N ILE A 41 -7.05 1.43 7.96
CA ILE A 41 -7.55 0.95 6.67
C ILE A 41 -6.74 1.59 5.54
N LEU A 42 -6.20 0.76 4.66
CA LEU A 42 -5.55 1.17 3.42
C LEU A 42 -6.51 1.03 2.25
N PHE A 43 -6.51 2.02 1.38
CA PHE A 43 -7.21 2.02 0.12
C PHE A 43 -6.23 2.24 -1.03
N LEU A 44 -6.39 1.48 -2.11
CA LEU A 44 -5.69 1.68 -3.37
C LEU A 44 -6.68 1.78 -4.52
N TRP A 45 -6.41 2.66 -5.47
CA TRP A 45 -7.19 2.75 -6.70
C TRP A 45 -6.33 3.11 -7.89
N ASP A 46 -6.76 2.67 -9.07
CA ASP A 46 -6.19 3.10 -10.34
C ASP A 46 -6.53 4.58 -10.58
N TYR A 47 -5.52 5.45 -10.61
CA TYR A 47 -5.74 6.87 -10.89
C TYR A 47 -5.78 7.18 -12.39
N THR A 48 -5.46 6.21 -13.25
CA THR A 48 -5.42 6.37 -14.71
C THR A 48 -6.74 6.01 -15.38
N ASP A 49 -7.55 5.15 -14.76
CA ASP A 49 -8.89 4.79 -15.21
C ASP A 49 -9.94 5.03 -14.10
N PRO A 50 -10.91 5.93 -14.29
CA PRO A 50 -12.04 6.11 -13.37
C PRO A 50 -12.90 4.85 -13.14
N ARG A 51 -12.84 3.86 -14.03
CA ARG A 51 -13.47 2.54 -13.88
C ARG A 51 -12.50 1.48 -13.38
N GLY A 52 -11.25 1.86 -13.12
CA GLY A 52 -10.19 0.96 -12.72
C GLY A 52 -10.41 0.36 -11.33
N SER A 53 -9.60 -0.62 -10.99
CA SER A 53 -9.73 -1.41 -9.76
C SER A 53 -9.66 -0.54 -8.51
N PHE A 54 -10.47 -0.90 -7.52
CA PHE A 54 -10.40 -0.40 -6.16
C PHE A 54 -10.10 -1.57 -5.22
N CYS A 55 -9.13 -1.39 -4.33
CA CYS A 55 -8.71 -2.39 -3.35
C CYS A 55 -8.73 -1.75 -1.96
N GLN A 56 -9.22 -2.49 -0.97
CA GLN A 56 -9.22 -2.12 0.43
C GLN A 56 -8.50 -3.21 1.23
N TYR A 57 -7.63 -2.80 2.15
CA TYR A 57 -6.98 -3.68 3.12
C TYR A 57 -7.22 -3.15 4.53
N GLU A 58 -7.73 -4.02 5.40
CA GLU A 58 -8.06 -3.74 6.80
C GLU A 58 -7.59 -4.93 7.67
N GLY A 59 -6.29 -5.19 7.64
CA GLY A 59 -5.68 -6.28 8.42
C GLY A 59 -4.86 -5.82 9.63
N LEU A 60 -4.71 -4.50 9.82
CA LEU A 60 -3.96 -3.95 10.96
C LEU A 60 -4.91 -3.36 12.00
N ASP A 61 -4.51 -3.41 13.27
CA ASP A 61 -5.23 -2.76 14.37
C ASP A 61 -4.73 -1.34 14.65
N GLN A 62 -3.52 -1.01 14.19
CA GLN A 62 -2.86 0.26 14.44
C GLN A 62 -2.95 1.18 13.22
N THR A 63 -2.98 2.49 13.48
CA THR A 63 -2.97 3.51 12.42
C THR A 63 -1.77 3.34 11.49
N ILE A 64 -2.04 3.27 10.18
CA ILE A 64 -1.01 3.25 9.15
C ILE A 64 -0.53 4.68 8.92
N ILE A 65 0.77 4.90 9.17
CA ILE A 65 1.40 6.22 9.05
C ILE A 65 2.20 6.37 7.75
N HIS A 66 2.61 5.27 7.11
CA HIS A 66 3.31 5.31 5.83
C HIS A 66 3.11 4.01 5.04
N ALA A 67 3.08 4.11 3.71
CA ALA A 67 3.02 2.96 2.82
C ALA A 67 4.08 3.11 1.71
N SER A 68 4.78 2.02 1.40
CA SER A 68 5.80 1.98 0.34
C SER A 68 5.72 0.71 -0.47
N LEU A 69 5.98 0.81 -1.77
CA LEU A 69 6.12 -0.32 -2.66
C LEU A 69 7.61 -0.63 -2.90
N VAL A 70 8.02 -1.89 -2.77
CA VAL A 70 9.41 -2.32 -2.96
C VAL A 70 9.48 -3.64 -3.73
N PRO A 71 10.54 -3.91 -4.49
CA PRO A 71 10.69 -5.19 -5.18
C PRO A 71 10.97 -6.33 -4.18
N PRO A 72 10.46 -7.54 -4.42
CA PRO A 72 10.79 -8.71 -3.61
C PRO A 72 12.27 -9.07 -3.74
N ARG A 73 12.83 -9.66 -2.69
CA ARG A 73 14.18 -10.23 -2.74
C ARG A 73 14.15 -11.60 -3.41
N ALA A 74 15.01 -11.78 -4.42
CA ALA A 74 15.17 -13.07 -5.08
C ALA A 74 15.58 -14.18 -4.10
N GLY A 75 14.97 -15.35 -4.23
CA GLY A 75 15.24 -16.52 -3.40
C GLY A 75 14.57 -16.52 -2.02
N VAL A 76 13.70 -15.54 -1.71
CA VAL A 76 12.91 -15.54 -0.46
C VAL A 76 11.53 -16.20 -0.67
N PHE A 77 10.88 -15.92 -1.79
CA PHE A 77 9.58 -16.50 -2.15
C PHE A 77 9.77 -17.68 -3.10
N GLU A 78 8.81 -18.61 -3.11
CA GLU A 78 8.80 -19.71 -4.07
C GLU A 78 8.71 -19.18 -5.51
N GLU A 79 9.45 -19.78 -6.45
CA GLU A 79 9.58 -19.25 -7.83
C GLU A 79 8.23 -19.12 -8.55
N GLY A 80 7.27 -20.02 -8.28
CA GLY A 80 5.93 -19.99 -8.87
C GLY A 80 4.92 -19.07 -8.15
N ALA A 81 5.28 -18.55 -6.97
CA ALA A 81 4.42 -17.72 -6.12
C ALA A 81 5.17 -16.47 -5.63
N THR A 82 6.13 -15.99 -6.41
CA THR A 82 6.86 -14.76 -6.06
C THR A 82 5.96 -13.57 -6.37
N PRO A 83 5.67 -12.69 -5.38
CA PRO A 83 4.84 -11.53 -5.62
C PRO A 83 5.52 -10.54 -6.55
N GLN A 84 4.74 -9.77 -7.30
CA GLN A 84 5.31 -8.76 -8.21
C GLN A 84 5.91 -7.60 -7.42
N TRP A 85 5.28 -7.26 -6.30
CA TRP A 85 5.71 -6.21 -5.39
C TRP A 85 5.47 -6.60 -3.94
N LEU A 86 6.25 -6.01 -3.05
CA LEU A 86 5.97 -5.99 -1.62
C LEU A 86 5.46 -4.61 -1.24
N LEU A 87 4.36 -4.60 -0.49
CA LEU A 87 3.76 -3.40 0.08
C LEU A 87 4.12 -3.37 1.57
N LEU A 88 4.91 -2.39 1.97
CA LEU A 88 5.30 -2.18 3.36
C LEU A 88 4.38 -1.13 3.96
N LEU A 89 3.78 -1.47 5.09
CA LEU A 89 2.95 -0.57 5.90
C LEU A 89 3.64 -0.30 7.21
N SER A 90 3.96 0.96 7.48
CA SER A 90 4.46 1.38 8.79
C SER A 90 3.32 1.81 9.67
N THR A 91 3.38 1.37 10.92
CA THR A 91 2.59 1.85 12.05
C THR A 91 3.55 2.44 13.11
N PRO A 92 3.05 3.04 14.21
CA PRO A 92 3.91 3.48 15.31
C PRO A 92 4.65 2.35 16.03
N VAL A 93 4.26 1.07 15.85
CA VAL A 93 4.81 -0.07 16.60
C VAL A 93 5.56 -1.08 15.72
N GLU A 94 5.18 -1.22 14.46
CA GLU A 94 5.81 -2.15 13.53
C GLU A 94 5.68 -1.75 12.06
N VAL A 95 6.55 -2.33 11.22
CA VAL A 95 6.40 -2.40 9.78
C VAL A 95 5.91 -3.78 9.40
N VAL A 96 4.76 -3.85 8.73
CA VAL A 96 4.19 -5.08 8.18
C VAL A 96 4.49 -5.17 6.69
N VAL A 97 4.86 -6.37 6.22
CA VAL A 97 5.14 -6.65 4.81
C VAL A 97 4.01 -7.46 4.21
N LEU A 98 3.38 -6.91 3.18
CA LEU A 98 2.34 -7.55 2.39
C LEU A 98 2.88 -7.89 1.01
N SER A 99 2.32 -8.94 0.41
CA SER A 99 2.58 -9.32 -0.96
C SER A 99 1.49 -8.78 -1.86
N LEU A 100 1.89 -8.27 -3.03
CA LEU A 100 0.98 -7.65 -3.98
C LEU A 100 1.11 -8.32 -5.35
N TYR A 101 -0.02 -8.78 -5.87
CA TYR A 101 -0.16 -9.36 -7.21
C TYR A 101 -1.07 -8.46 -8.04
N ILE A 102 -0.67 -8.25 -9.29
CA ILE A 102 -1.44 -7.46 -10.25
C ILE A 102 -1.88 -8.39 -11.37
N SER A 103 -3.18 -8.56 -11.53
CA SER A 103 -3.77 -9.34 -12.60
C SER A 103 -4.26 -8.40 -13.69
N ASN A 104 -3.71 -8.54 -14.90
CA ASN A 104 -4.10 -7.67 -16.02
C ASN A 104 -5.34 -8.26 -16.71
N GLY A 105 -6.52 -7.75 -16.36
CA GLY A 105 -7.75 -8.00 -17.07
C GLY A 105 -7.85 -7.22 -18.39
N VAL A 106 -8.87 -7.54 -19.19
CA VAL A 106 -9.11 -6.90 -20.50
C VAL A 106 -9.50 -5.41 -20.37
N ALA A 107 -9.99 -5.00 -19.20
CA ALA A 107 -10.51 -3.65 -18.94
C ALA A 107 -9.88 -2.94 -17.72
N SER A 108 -9.39 -3.69 -16.72
CA SER A 108 -8.70 -3.15 -15.53
C SER A 108 -7.56 -4.07 -15.13
N SER A 109 -6.55 -3.50 -14.48
CA SER A 109 -5.61 -4.31 -13.69
C SER A 109 -6.20 -4.45 -12.29
N ASP A 110 -6.42 -5.66 -11.79
CA ASP A 110 -6.91 -5.89 -10.43
C ASP A 110 -5.72 -6.11 -9.48
N ILE A 111 -5.90 -5.79 -8.21
CA ILE A 111 -4.88 -5.91 -7.17
C ILE A 111 -5.34 -6.89 -6.11
N ASP A 112 -4.52 -7.91 -5.90
CA ASP A 112 -4.68 -8.87 -4.82
C ASP A 112 -3.55 -8.66 -3.80
N ILE A 113 -3.92 -8.51 -2.53
CA ILE A 113 -3.01 -8.32 -1.41
C ILE A 113 -3.09 -9.53 -0.49
N PHE A 114 -1.94 -10.11 -0.15
CA PHE A 114 -1.86 -11.21 0.82
C PHE A 114 -0.81 -10.95 1.88
N GLU A 115 -1.12 -11.33 3.11
CA GLU A 115 -0.21 -11.22 4.25
C GLU A 115 0.94 -12.21 4.10
N THR A 116 2.17 -11.73 4.29
CA THR A 116 3.36 -12.59 4.23
C THR A 116 3.72 -13.20 5.58
N GLY A 117 3.15 -12.67 6.67
CA GLY A 117 3.57 -12.97 8.04
C GLY A 117 4.90 -12.32 8.45
N PHE A 118 5.57 -11.56 7.56
CA PHE A 118 6.76 -10.81 7.93
C PHE A 118 6.40 -9.44 8.53
N SER A 119 6.94 -9.16 9.71
CA SER A 119 6.93 -7.83 10.30
C SER A 119 8.22 -7.56 11.08
N CYS A 120 8.43 -6.29 11.43
CA CYS A 120 9.56 -5.85 12.24
C CYS A 120 9.10 -4.71 13.15
N ALA A 121 9.41 -4.80 14.45
CA ALA A 121 9.11 -3.74 15.40
C ALA A 121 9.83 -2.43 15.01
N THR A 122 9.17 -1.30 15.19
CA THR A 122 9.78 0.03 15.00
C THR A 122 10.41 0.58 16.29
N ASP A 123 10.25 -0.12 17.40
CA ASP A 123 10.68 0.30 18.74
C ASP A 123 10.22 1.72 19.11
N GLY A 124 9.01 2.09 18.65
CA GLY A 124 8.38 3.38 18.90
C GLY A 124 8.81 4.51 17.96
N ALA A 125 9.70 4.24 16.99
CA ALA A 125 10.03 5.22 15.96
C ALA A 125 8.91 5.29 14.90
N ASN A 126 8.54 6.51 14.50
CA ASN A 126 7.61 6.69 13.40
C ASN A 126 8.39 6.63 12.08
N LEU A 127 8.38 5.49 11.40
CA LEU A 127 9.06 5.33 10.11
C LEU A 127 8.21 5.94 8.99
N LEU A 128 8.60 7.13 8.54
CA LEU A 128 7.85 7.96 7.59
C LEU A 128 8.37 7.87 6.15
N GLN A 129 9.47 7.16 5.93
CA GLN A 129 9.99 6.91 4.60
C GLN A 129 10.62 5.53 4.53
N MET A 130 10.24 4.76 3.50
CA MET A 130 10.83 3.45 3.21
C MET A 130 11.20 3.39 1.73
N VAL A 131 12.36 2.82 1.40
CA VAL A 131 12.85 2.73 0.02
C VAL A 131 13.49 1.36 -0.23
N GLY A 132 13.05 0.71 -1.31
CA GLY A 132 13.61 -0.55 -1.78
C GLY A 132 14.75 -0.35 -2.78
N THR A 133 15.73 -1.25 -2.75
CA THR A 133 16.73 -1.40 -3.80
C THR A 133 16.32 -2.49 -4.80
N PRO A 134 16.83 -2.50 -6.04
CA PRO A 134 16.52 -3.56 -7.01
C PRO A 134 16.88 -4.99 -6.56
N LYS A 135 17.73 -5.14 -5.54
CA LYS A 135 18.11 -6.44 -4.96
C LYS A 135 17.24 -6.85 -3.75
N GLY A 136 16.19 -6.10 -3.44
CA GLY A 136 15.25 -6.40 -2.35
C GLY A 136 15.73 -6.00 -0.95
N ARG A 137 16.78 -5.17 -0.83
CA ARG A 137 17.09 -4.52 0.47
C ARG A 137 16.18 -3.31 0.65
N VAL A 138 15.68 -3.11 1.86
CA VAL A 138 14.84 -1.96 2.25
C VAL A 138 15.60 -1.08 3.23
N PHE A 139 15.55 0.23 3.02
CA PHE A 139 16.03 1.25 3.95
C PHE A 139 14.84 2.04 4.47
N MET A 140 14.87 2.36 5.76
CA MET A 140 13.76 3.01 6.46
C MET A 140 14.31 4.20 7.24
N ALA A 141 13.56 5.30 7.28
CA ALA A 141 13.89 6.51 8.02
C ALA A 141 12.65 7.07 8.71
N GLY A 142 12.85 7.64 9.90
CA GLY A 142 11.78 8.07 10.78
C GLY A 142 12.25 9.01 11.88
N ALA A 143 11.32 9.40 12.75
CA ALA A 143 11.54 10.27 13.91
C ALA A 143 10.94 9.66 15.18
#